data_AF-A0A957J3L3-F1
#
_entry.id   AF-A0A957J3L3-F1
#
_cell.length_a   1.000
_cell.length_b   1.000
_cell.length_c   1.000
_cell.angle_alpha   90.00
_cell.angle_beta   90.00
_cell.angle_gamma   90.00
#
_symmetry.space_group_name_H-M   'P 1'
#
loop_
_entity.id
_entity.type
_entity.pdbx_description
1 polymer ?
#
loop_
_entity_poly.entity_id
_entity_poly.type
_entity_poly.pdbx_seq_one_letter_code
_entity_poly.pdbx_strand_id
1 'polypeptide(L)'
;PWVDGAIQELMGIVRVFWPGRGANYESTLTDYDFQMISLRYSCPLLARNNLLQGKVPTTPTSASIVAAFQTQEALKIIHDMEVEPGKALLINGLTNDIYKTEYPVVADRLHPQLEPIVELPTAMAATTTLAELLSIAQQQLGAEAILEFSHEIVISMVDPTNGEEEFFYKRMARLSEDKLVSPTTGVKREMRLTHRITGAEDFLDRTLADVDIAPLSIIRGRNGQKAAYFELTGDKESFLSFT
;
A
#
# COMPACT_ATOMS: atom_id res chain seq x y z
N PRO A 1 -6.65 10.43 -8.84
CA PRO A 1 -5.77 10.29 -10.02
C PRO A 1 -4.32 10.16 -9.55
N TRP A 2 -3.47 9.48 -10.30
CA TRP A 2 -2.07 9.25 -9.96
C TRP A 2 -1.18 9.52 -11.18
N VAL A 3 -0.19 10.39 -11.03
CA VAL A 3 0.84 10.63 -12.05
C VAL A 3 2.07 9.81 -11.69
N ASP A 4 2.39 8.86 -12.55
CA ASP A 4 3.51 7.94 -12.40
C ASP A 4 4.68 8.37 -13.30
N GLY A 5 5.89 8.26 -12.77
CA GLY A 5 7.13 8.56 -13.47
C GLY A 5 8.17 7.50 -13.15
N ALA A 6 8.79 6.92 -14.18
CA ALA A 6 9.85 5.93 -14.00
C ALA A 6 11.03 6.21 -14.93
N ILE A 7 12.22 5.77 -14.51
CA ILE A 7 13.48 5.96 -15.22
C ILE A 7 14.27 4.65 -15.28
N GLN A 8 15.05 4.52 -16.35
CA GLN A 8 16.06 3.47 -16.48
C GLN A 8 17.21 4.05 -17.30
N GLU A 9 18.34 4.35 -16.64
CA GLU A 9 19.50 5.00 -17.28
C GLU A 9 19.09 6.32 -17.99
N LEU A 10 19.17 6.36 -19.33
CA LEU A 10 18.80 7.49 -20.16
C LEU A 10 17.34 7.44 -20.65
N MET A 11 16.58 6.43 -20.26
CA MET A 11 15.17 6.25 -20.61
C MET A 11 14.26 6.80 -19.53
N GLY A 12 13.09 7.28 -19.93
CA GLY A 12 12.06 7.76 -19.03
C GLY A 12 10.66 7.46 -19.53
N ILE A 13 9.72 7.38 -18.60
CA ILE A 13 8.29 7.24 -18.90
C ILE A 13 7.48 8.08 -17.92
N VAL A 14 6.45 8.76 -18.42
CA VAL A 14 5.46 9.49 -17.60
C VAL A 14 4.06 9.06 -18.00
N ARG A 15 3.22 8.76 -17.01
CA ARG A 15 1.88 8.18 -17.19
C ARG A 15 0.90 8.84 -16.24
N VAL A 16 -0.35 8.96 -16.69
CA VAL A 16 -1.46 9.34 -15.82
C VAL A 16 -2.39 8.14 -15.70
N PHE A 17 -2.63 7.70 -14.46
CA PHE A 17 -3.65 6.72 -14.14
C PHE A 17 -4.83 7.43 -13.47
N TRP A 18 -6.03 7.23 -14.01
CA TRP A 18 -7.23 7.85 -13.49
C TRP A 18 -8.33 6.80 -13.32
N PRO A 19 -8.80 6.54 -12.08
CA PRO A 19 -9.83 5.53 -11.83
C PRO A 19 -11.06 5.71 -12.72
N GLY A 20 -11.46 4.65 -13.43
CA GLY A 20 -12.60 4.68 -14.36
C GLY A 20 -12.32 5.35 -15.71
N ARG A 21 -11.07 5.74 -16.01
CA ARG A 21 -10.68 6.33 -17.31
C ARG A 21 -9.43 5.62 -17.86
N GLY A 22 -9.62 4.85 -18.93
CA GLY A 22 -8.53 4.16 -19.63
C GLY A 22 -7.93 3.01 -18.83
N ALA A 23 -6.70 2.64 -19.19
CA ALA A 23 -5.95 1.55 -18.56
C ALA A 23 -5.51 1.91 -17.13
N ASN A 24 -5.59 0.95 -16.21
CA ASN A 24 -5.00 1.06 -14.88
C ASN A 24 -3.53 0.63 -14.88
N TYR A 25 -2.85 0.74 -13.73
CA TYR A 25 -1.46 0.33 -13.60
C TYR A 25 -1.24 -1.15 -13.96
N GLU A 26 -2.09 -2.05 -13.47
CA GLU A 26 -1.96 -3.49 -13.74
C GLU A 26 -2.20 -3.87 -15.21
N SER A 27 -2.93 -3.07 -15.96
CA SER A 27 -3.05 -3.23 -17.42
C SER A 27 -1.71 -3.06 -18.14
N THR A 28 -0.73 -2.39 -17.52
CA THR A 28 0.61 -2.19 -18.07
C THR A 28 1.59 -3.34 -17.76
N LEU A 29 1.22 -4.25 -16.86
CA LEU A 29 2.07 -5.36 -16.42
C LEU A 29 2.00 -6.53 -17.41
N THR A 30 3.12 -7.18 -17.67
CA THR A 30 3.19 -8.43 -18.42
C THR A 30 2.97 -9.63 -17.50
N ASP A 31 2.71 -10.80 -18.07
CA ASP A 31 2.62 -12.04 -17.28
C ASP A 31 3.94 -12.35 -16.55
N TYR A 32 5.07 -11.95 -17.13
CA TYR A 32 6.38 -12.05 -16.48
C TYR A 32 6.48 -11.12 -15.26
N ASP A 33 5.96 -9.89 -15.35
CA ASP A 33 5.93 -8.98 -14.20
C ASP A 33 5.10 -9.58 -13.06
N PHE A 34 3.96 -10.21 -13.38
CA PHE A 34 3.16 -10.92 -12.38
C PHE A 34 3.90 -12.13 -11.79
N GLN A 35 4.63 -12.91 -12.62
CA GLN A 35 5.47 -14.00 -12.11
C GLN A 35 6.50 -13.45 -11.11
N MET A 36 7.18 -12.35 -11.45
CA MET A 36 8.17 -11.71 -10.57
C MET A 36 7.55 -11.17 -9.28
N ILE A 37 6.38 -10.52 -9.34
CA ILE A 37 5.63 -10.06 -8.15
C ILE A 37 5.19 -11.24 -7.28
N SER A 38 4.81 -12.36 -7.90
CA SER A 38 4.31 -13.56 -7.20
C SER A 38 5.41 -14.34 -6.47
N LEU A 39 6.69 -14.01 -6.69
CA LEU A 39 7.82 -14.57 -5.94
C LEU A 39 7.75 -14.14 -4.47
N ARG A 40 6.89 -14.82 -3.70
CA ARG A 40 6.85 -14.73 -2.24
C ARG A 40 7.99 -15.54 -1.68
N TYR A 41 9.05 -14.86 -1.26
CA TYR A 41 10.05 -15.49 -0.41
C TYR A 41 9.47 -15.73 0.99
N SER A 42 9.81 -16.87 1.59
CA SER A 42 9.38 -17.29 2.92
C SER A 42 9.74 -16.30 4.05
N CYS A 43 10.63 -15.34 3.75
CA CYS A 43 10.92 -14.19 4.59
C CYS A 43 10.99 -12.94 3.69
N PRO A 44 9.93 -12.12 3.62
CA PRO A 44 9.90 -10.92 2.78
C PRO A 44 11.02 -9.93 3.09
N LEU A 45 11.54 -9.93 4.33
CA LEU A 45 12.68 -9.10 4.74
C LEU A 45 14.00 -9.55 4.08
N LEU A 46 14.25 -10.85 3.95
CA LEU A 46 15.46 -11.37 3.26
C LEU A 46 15.39 -11.19 1.74
N ALA A 47 14.20 -11.22 1.14
CA ALA A 47 14.00 -10.93 -0.27
C ALA A 47 14.46 -9.52 -0.66
N ARG A 48 14.24 -8.56 0.25
CA ARG A 48 14.61 -7.16 0.04
C ARG A 48 16.10 -7.00 -0.20
N ASN A 49 16.96 -7.72 0.52
CA ASN A 49 18.41 -7.66 0.34
C ASN A 49 18.88 -8.25 -1.00
N ASN A 50 18.27 -9.35 -1.45
CA ASN A 50 18.60 -9.95 -2.75
C ASN A 50 18.13 -9.09 -3.94
N LEU A 51 16.95 -8.45 -3.82
CA LEU A 51 16.45 -7.49 -4.83
C LEU A 51 17.32 -6.22 -4.92
N LEU A 52 17.87 -5.75 -3.79
CA LEU A 52 18.74 -4.57 -3.75
C LEU A 52 20.11 -4.76 -4.43
N GLN A 53 20.51 -5.99 -4.77
CA GLN A 53 21.75 -6.25 -5.50
C GLN A 53 21.65 -5.94 -7.01
N GLY A 54 20.45 -5.80 -7.57
CA GLY A 54 20.20 -5.41 -8.96
C GLY A 54 20.08 -3.89 -9.13
N LYS A 55 21.14 -3.12 -8.83
CA LYS A 55 21.11 -1.65 -8.96
C LYS A 55 20.91 -1.23 -10.42
N VAL A 56 19.88 -0.45 -10.69
CA VAL A 56 19.68 0.22 -11.99
C VAL A 56 20.38 1.59 -11.95
N PRO A 57 21.26 1.92 -12.91
CA PRO A 57 21.89 3.24 -12.93
C PRO A 57 20.84 4.35 -13.01
N THR A 58 20.87 5.26 -12.04
CA THR A 58 19.98 6.42 -11.94
C THR A 58 20.73 7.65 -12.44
N THR A 59 20.33 8.23 -13.56
CA THR A 59 20.97 9.43 -14.12
C THR A 59 20.19 10.68 -13.68
N PRO A 60 20.81 11.68 -13.03
CA PRO A 60 20.11 12.90 -12.60
C PRO A 60 19.40 13.64 -13.74
N THR A 61 19.95 13.58 -14.95
CA THR A 61 19.37 14.20 -16.15
C THR A 61 18.03 13.57 -16.54
N SER A 62 17.94 12.24 -16.68
CA SER A 62 16.69 11.56 -17.02
C SER A 62 15.66 11.72 -15.91
N ALA A 63 16.08 11.66 -14.64
CA ALA A 63 15.23 11.95 -13.49
C ALA A 63 14.62 13.36 -13.57
N SER A 64 15.42 14.38 -13.92
CA SER A 64 14.95 15.76 -14.04
C SER A 64 13.93 15.94 -15.16
N ILE A 65 14.14 15.30 -16.31
CA ILE A 65 13.22 15.37 -17.45
C ILE A 65 11.89 14.68 -17.10
N VAL A 66 11.94 13.46 -16.53
CA VAL A 66 10.74 12.72 -16.10
C VAL A 66 9.98 13.50 -15.04
N ALA A 67 10.66 14.04 -14.02
CA ALA A 67 10.02 14.84 -12.98
C ALA A 67 9.37 16.12 -13.52
N ALA A 68 9.96 16.77 -14.53
CA ALA A 68 9.38 17.95 -15.17
C ALA A 68 8.03 17.61 -15.83
N PHE A 69 7.98 16.55 -16.64
CA PHE A 69 6.73 16.10 -17.27
C PHE A 69 5.71 15.58 -16.25
N GLN A 70 6.16 14.84 -15.22
CA GLN A 70 5.29 14.37 -14.14
C GLN A 70 4.63 15.55 -13.41
N THR A 71 5.41 16.60 -13.11
CA THR A 71 4.90 17.83 -12.48
C THR A 71 3.94 18.57 -13.40
N GLN A 72 4.23 18.63 -14.71
CA GLN A 72 3.34 19.23 -15.69
C GLN A 72 1.98 18.51 -15.74
N GLU A 73 1.96 17.18 -15.78
CA GLU A 73 0.71 16.40 -15.72
C GLU A 73 -0.04 16.65 -14.40
N ALA A 74 0.67 16.71 -13.27
CA ALA A 74 0.05 17.01 -11.97
C ALA A 74 -0.58 18.42 -11.93
N LEU A 75 0.10 19.44 -12.45
CA LEU A 75 -0.44 20.81 -12.54
C LEU A 75 -1.68 20.87 -13.43
N LYS A 76 -1.69 20.15 -14.56
CA LYS A 76 -2.88 20.06 -15.40
C LYS A 76 -4.07 19.48 -14.62
N ILE A 77 -3.85 18.43 -13.83
CA ILE A 77 -4.92 17.86 -12.98
C ILE A 77 -5.43 18.88 -11.97
N ILE A 78 -4.54 19.61 -11.29
CA ILE A 78 -4.90 20.61 -10.27
C ILE A 78 -5.69 21.78 -10.86
N HIS A 79 -5.43 22.14 -12.11
CA HIS A 79 -6.08 23.24 -12.82
C HIS A 79 -7.20 22.79 -13.77
N ASP A 80 -7.74 21.58 -13.61
CA ASP A 80 -8.83 21.03 -14.43
C ASP A 80 -8.54 21.03 -15.95
N MET A 81 -7.27 20.92 -16.33
CA MET A 81 -6.82 20.83 -17.71
C MET A 81 -6.83 19.39 -18.22
N GLU A 82 -6.80 19.24 -19.54
CA GLU A 82 -6.83 17.93 -20.19
C GLU A 82 -5.56 17.10 -19.90
N VAL A 83 -5.80 15.83 -19.53
CA VAL A 83 -4.79 14.78 -19.39
C VAL A 83 -5.22 13.58 -20.22
N GLU A 84 -4.29 12.68 -20.50
CA GLU A 84 -4.55 11.47 -21.30
C GLU A 84 -4.35 10.20 -20.47
N PRO A 85 -5.31 9.81 -19.62
CA PRO A 85 -5.21 8.57 -18.85
C PRO A 85 -5.06 7.34 -19.75
N GLY A 86 -4.24 6.39 -19.34
CA GLY A 86 -3.97 5.18 -20.11
C GLY A 86 -2.99 5.37 -21.27
N LYS A 87 -2.42 6.57 -21.45
CA LYS A 87 -1.29 6.80 -22.35
C LYS A 87 0.01 7.00 -21.56
N ALA A 88 1.12 6.71 -22.22
CA ALA A 88 2.46 6.99 -21.70
C ALA A 88 3.22 7.93 -22.61
N LEU A 89 3.89 8.90 -22.02
CA LEU A 89 4.95 9.68 -22.67
C LEU A 89 6.27 8.95 -22.45
N LEU A 90 6.86 8.44 -23.52
CA LEU A 90 8.16 7.76 -23.53
C LEU A 90 9.26 8.74 -23.93
N ILE A 91 10.37 8.70 -23.19
CA ILE A 91 11.56 9.53 -23.41
C ILE A 91 12.73 8.59 -23.67
N ASN A 92 13.31 8.69 -24.86
CA ASN A 92 14.50 7.95 -25.24
C ASN A 92 15.71 8.89 -25.27
N GLY A 93 16.51 8.90 -24.21
CA GLY A 93 17.70 9.75 -24.12
C GLY A 93 18.91 9.28 -24.93
N LEU A 94 18.87 8.10 -25.57
CA LEU A 94 19.94 7.70 -26.52
C LEU A 94 19.79 8.41 -27.86
N THR A 95 18.55 8.58 -28.33
CA THR A 95 18.24 9.25 -29.60
C THR A 95 17.66 10.65 -29.42
N ASN A 96 17.33 11.04 -28.18
CA ASN A 96 16.60 12.25 -27.81
C ASN A 96 15.17 12.32 -28.41
N ASP A 97 14.54 11.16 -28.60
CA ASP A 97 13.16 11.08 -29.07
C ASP A 97 12.17 11.11 -27.90
N ILE A 98 11.04 11.80 -28.09
CA ILE A 98 9.92 11.80 -27.17
C ILE A 98 8.66 11.48 -27.96
N TYR A 99 7.92 10.46 -27.54
CA TYR A 99 6.70 10.02 -28.23
C TYR A 99 5.69 9.45 -27.25
N LYS A 100 4.44 9.29 -27.69
CA LYS A 100 3.36 8.73 -26.88
C LYS A 100 3.01 7.33 -27.34
N THR A 101 2.60 6.50 -26.39
CA THR A 101 1.97 5.20 -26.63
C THR A 101 0.69 5.08 -25.81
N GLU A 102 -0.20 4.18 -26.22
CA GLU A 102 -1.47 3.92 -25.56
C GLU A 102 -1.50 2.48 -25.04
N TYR A 103 -1.96 2.31 -23.80
CA TYR A 103 -2.10 0.99 -23.19
C TYR A 103 -3.50 0.42 -23.43
N PRO A 104 -3.59 -0.89 -23.71
CA PRO A 104 -4.88 -1.55 -23.76
C PRO A 104 -5.51 -1.61 -22.36
N VAL A 105 -6.83 -1.53 -22.30
CA VAL A 105 -7.58 -1.83 -21.08
C VAL A 105 -7.72 -3.35 -20.98
N VAL A 106 -7.19 -3.95 -19.90
CA VAL A 106 -7.34 -5.38 -19.63
C VAL A 106 -8.39 -5.55 -18.53
N ALA A 107 -9.62 -5.91 -18.92
CA ALA A 107 -10.79 -5.94 -18.03
C ALA A 107 -10.55 -6.79 -16.76
N ASP A 108 -9.92 -7.95 -16.91
CA ASP A 108 -9.65 -8.90 -15.83
C ASP A 108 -8.65 -8.38 -14.78
N ARG A 109 -7.92 -7.31 -15.11
CA ARG A 109 -6.92 -6.66 -14.24
C ARG A 109 -7.43 -5.34 -13.65
N LEU A 110 -8.69 -5.00 -13.89
CA LEU A 110 -9.29 -3.81 -13.29
C LEU A 110 -9.69 -4.10 -11.85
N HIS A 111 -9.21 -3.27 -10.92
CA HIS A 111 -9.62 -3.37 -9.53
C HIS A 111 -11.05 -2.84 -9.33
N PRO A 112 -11.85 -3.50 -8.46
CA PRO A 112 -13.14 -2.95 -8.06
C PRO A 112 -12.93 -1.64 -7.30
N GLN A 113 -13.90 -0.74 -7.44
CA GLN A 113 -13.92 0.49 -6.64
C GLN A 113 -14.17 0.14 -5.17
N LEU A 114 -13.57 0.92 -4.28
CA LEU A 114 -13.81 0.81 -2.85
C LEU A 114 -15.15 1.50 -2.56
N GLU A 115 -16.25 0.76 -2.59
CA GLU A 115 -17.57 1.31 -2.36
C GLU A 115 -18.42 0.46 -1.39
N PRO A 116 -19.18 1.09 -0.47
CA PRO A 116 -19.15 2.52 -0.15
C PRO A 116 -17.94 2.88 0.72
N ILE A 117 -17.37 4.08 0.52
CA ILE A 117 -16.49 4.72 1.50
C ILE A 117 -17.37 5.45 2.52
N VAL A 118 -17.20 5.09 3.79
CA VAL A 118 -17.85 5.72 4.94
C VAL A 118 -16.80 6.58 5.63
N GLU A 119 -16.90 7.89 5.43
CA GLU A 119 -16.07 8.86 6.15
C GLU A 119 -16.42 8.84 7.64
N LEU A 120 -15.41 8.78 8.51
CA LEU A 120 -15.54 8.83 9.96
C LEU A 120 -14.91 10.12 10.50
N PRO A 121 -15.66 11.24 10.59
CA PRO A 121 -15.10 12.55 10.93
C PRO A 121 -14.47 12.65 12.32
N THR A 122 -14.85 11.76 13.24
CA THR A 122 -14.35 11.73 14.61
C THR A 122 -13.35 10.61 14.86
N ALA A 123 -13.20 9.66 13.93
CA ALA A 123 -12.27 8.55 14.09
C ALA A 123 -10.88 8.99 13.64
N MET A 124 -9.88 8.69 14.46
CA MET A 124 -8.48 9.04 14.25
C MET A 124 -7.62 7.84 14.55
N ALA A 125 -6.52 7.66 13.81
CA ALA A 125 -5.62 6.54 14.05
C ALA A 125 -5.09 6.52 15.49
N ALA A 126 -4.80 7.71 16.05
CA ALA A 126 -4.18 7.85 17.36
C ALA A 126 -5.11 7.62 18.56
N THR A 127 -6.44 7.65 18.39
CA THR A 127 -7.39 7.60 19.51
C THR A 127 -8.46 6.54 19.35
N THR A 128 -8.84 6.19 18.13
CA THR A 128 -9.82 5.15 17.87
C THR A 128 -9.19 3.78 18.09
N THR A 129 -9.85 2.95 18.88
CA THR A 129 -9.45 1.57 19.17
C THR A 129 -9.94 0.59 18.11
N LEU A 130 -9.32 -0.59 18.08
CA LEU A 130 -9.80 -1.71 17.26
C LEU A 130 -11.23 -2.11 17.63
N ALA A 131 -11.56 -2.13 18.93
CA ALA A 131 -12.91 -2.41 19.41
C ALA A 131 -13.94 -1.41 18.88
N GLU A 132 -13.62 -0.11 18.94
CA GLU A 132 -14.51 0.94 18.47
C GLU A 132 -14.73 0.87 16.97
N LEU A 133 -13.66 0.71 16.17
CA LEU A 133 -13.78 0.58 14.72
C LEU A 133 -14.55 -0.69 14.32
N LEU A 134 -14.33 -1.80 15.03
CA LEU A 134 -15.08 -3.04 14.83
C LEU A 134 -16.57 -2.85 15.14
N SER A 135 -16.90 -2.15 16.22
CA SER A 135 -18.28 -1.82 16.58
C SER A 135 -18.96 -0.98 15.49
N ILE A 136 -18.26 0.01 14.93
CA ILE A 136 -18.75 0.80 13.78
C ILE A 136 -19.03 -0.12 12.58
N ALA A 137 -18.10 -1.03 12.27
CA ALA A 137 -18.28 -1.99 11.18
C ALA A 137 -19.48 -2.91 11.41
N GLN A 138 -19.68 -3.39 12.65
CA GLN A 138 -20.79 -4.26 13.02
C GLN A 138 -22.14 -3.55 13.01
N GLN A 139 -22.19 -2.28 13.39
CA GLN A 139 -23.40 -1.47 13.27
C GLN A 139 -23.81 -1.28 11.81
N GLN A 140 -22.84 -1.08 10.91
CA GLN A 140 -23.10 -0.82 9.50
C GLN A 140 -23.39 -2.10 8.69
N LEU A 141 -22.68 -3.20 8.97
CA LEU A 141 -22.68 -4.43 8.15
C LEU A 141 -23.36 -5.62 8.84
N GLY A 142 -23.68 -5.53 10.13
CA GLY A 142 -24.25 -6.59 10.97
C GLY A 142 -23.27 -7.17 11.98
N ALA A 143 -23.79 -7.81 13.03
CA ALA A 143 -23.01 -8.23 14.20
C ALA A 143 -21.82 -9.18 13.92
N GLU A 144 -21.84 -9.91 12.81
CA GLU A 144 -20.75 -10.81 12.39
C GLU A 144 -19.68 -10.11 11.53
N ALA A 145 -19.75 -8.79 11.39
CA ALA A 145 -18.75 -8.05 10.64
C ALA A 145 -17.37 -8.12 11.31
N ILE A 146 -16.35 -8.22 10.48
CA ILE A 146 -14.93 -8.22 10.86
C ILE A 146 -14.22 -7.05 10.18
N LEU A 147 -13.08 -6.65 10.71
CA LEU A 147 -12.15 -5.76 10.01
C LEU A 147 -11.14 -6.59 9.21
N GLU A 148 -10.80 -6.11 8.01
CA GLU A 148 -9.75 -6.67 7.16
C GLU A 148 -8.76 -5.57 6.76
N PHE A 149 -7.47 -5.85 6.94
CA PHE A 149 -6.37 -4.98 6.56
C PHE A 149 -5.74 -5.45 5.25
N SER A 150 -5.19 -4.51 4.48
CA SER A 150 -4.46 -4.79 3.23
C SER A 150 -3.06 -5.37 3.46
N HIS A 151 -2.61 -5.42 4.71
CA HIS A 151 -1.29 -5.88 5.11
C HIS A 151 -1.36 -6.79 6.34
N GLU A 152 -0.33 -7.61 6.51
CA GLU A 152 -0.14 -8.40 7.73
C GLU A 152 0.40 -7.54 8.87
N ILE A 153 -0.22 -7.69 10.04
CA ILE A 153 0.20 -7.16 11.32
C ILE A 153 0.87 -8.29 12.09
N VAL A 154 2.11 -8.06 12.54
CA VAL A 154 2.80 -8.96 13.44
C VAL A 154 2.27 -8.74 14.85
N ILE A 155 1.52 -9.70 15.37
CA ILE A 155 1.00 -9.69 16.75
C ILE A 155 2.17 -9.94 17.69
N SER A 156 2.88 -11.04 17.48
CA SER A 156 3.97 -11.50 18.33
C SER A 156 4.97 -12.35 17.55
N MET A 157 6.12 -12.61 18.18
CA MET A 157 7.10 -13.56 17.72
C MET A 157 7.46 -14.53 18.84
N VAL A 158 7.51 -15.82 18.51
CA VAL A 158 7.78 -16.92 19.44
C VAL A 158 9.10 -17.57 19.09
N ASP A 159 9.99 -17.74 20.07
CA ASP A 159 11.18 -18.56 19.91
C ASP A 159 10.79 -20.05 19.96
N PRO A 160 11.03 -20.82 18.89
CA PRO A 160 10.60 -22.23 18.81
C PRO A 160 11.40 -23.16 19.75
N THR A 161 12.52 -22.70 20.30
CA THR A 161 13.41 -23.50 21.15
C THR A 161 13.00 -23.42 22.62
N ASN A 162 12.65 -22.22 23.10
CA ASN A 162 12.36 -21.97 24.51
C ASN A 162 10.91 -21.53 24.78
N GLY A 163 10.12 -21.22 23.73
CA GLY A 163 8.74 -20.77 23.82
C GLY A 163 8.56 -19.32 24.24
N GLU A 164 9.63 -18.53 24.35
CA GLU A 164 9.57 -17.12 24.72
C GLU A 164 8.80 -16.31 23.65
N GLU A 165 7.75 -15.60 24.06
CA GLU A 165 6.88 -14.81 23.18
C GLU A 165 7.04 -13.31 23.47
N GLU A 166 7.32 -12.54 22.42
CA GLU A 166 7.41 -11.07 22.47
C GLU A 166 6.36 -10.45 21.55
N PHE A 167 5.59 -9.48 22.05
CA PHE A 167 4.51 -8.83 21.31
C PHE A 167 4.98 -7.54 20.61
N PHE A 168 4.54 -7.33 19.37
CA PHE A 168 5.00 -6.22 18.52
C PHE A 168 3.88 -5.31 18.03
N TYR A 169 2.76 -5.87 17.57
CA TYR A 169 1.64 -5.12 16.98
C TYR A 169 2.05 -4.14 15.87
N LYS A 170 2.87 -4.57 14.91
CA LYS A 170 3.38 -3.68 13.85
C LYS A 170 3.28 -4.33 12.48
N ARG A 171 3.23 -3.51 11.43
CA ARG A 171 3.41 -4.05 10.07
C ARG A 171 4.79 -4.66 9.97
N MET A 172 4.87 -5.81 9.33
CA MET A 172 6.13 -6.52 9.08
C MET A 172 7.18 -5.62 8.40
N ALA A 173 6.76 -4.70 7.53
CA ALA A 173 7.64 -3.78 6.81
C ALA A 173 8.40 -2.78 7.72
N ARG A 174 7.94 -2.55 8.96
CA ARG A 174 8.62 -1.69 9.94
C ARG A 174 9.55 -2.44 10.88
N LEU A 175 9.62 -3.76 10.78
CA LEU A 175 10.49 -4.58 11.63
C LEU A 175 11.83 -4.82 10.94
N SER A 176 12.90 -4.64 11.71
CA SER A 176 14.27 -4.88 11.27
C SER A 176 14.67 -6.35 11.46
N GLU A 177 15.68 -6.81 10.71
CA GLU A 177 16.10 -8.23 10.72
C GLU A 177 16.61 -8.70 12.09
N ASP A 178 17.18 -7.82 12.90
CA ASP A 178 17.64 -8.14 14.26
C ASP A 178 16.50 -8.60 15.17
N LYS A 179 15.25 -8.16 14.90
CA LYS A 179 14.06 -8.58 15.66
C LYS A 179 13.59 -9.99 15.31
N LEU A 180 14.02 -10.52 14.17
CA LEU A 180 13.67 -11.87 13.71
C LEU A 180 14.45 -12.95 14.46
N VAL A 181 15.55 -12.59 15.11
CA VAL A 181 16.45 -13.50 15.79
C VAL A 181 16.24 -13.36 17.29
N SER A 182 16.08 -14.49 17.97
CA SER A 182 15.97 -14.51 19.43
C SER A 182 17.26 -14.01 20.07
N PRO A 183 17.20 -13.00 20.97
CA PRO A 183 18.39 -12.53 21.68
C PRO A 183 18.93 -13.57 22.67
N THR A 184 18.09 -14.52 23.08
CA THR A 184 18.40 -15.56 24.07
C THR A 184 19.08 -16.78 23.43
N THR A 185 18.54 -17.27 22.32
CA THR A 185 18.98 -18.53 21.69
C THR A 185 19.70 -18.34 20.35
N GLY A 186 19.58 -17.16 19.74
CA GLY A 186 20.12 -16.87 18.41
C GLY A 186 19.36 -17.56 17.27
N VAL A 187 18.26 -18.28 17.54
CA VAL A 187 17.44 -18.91 16.50
C VAL A 187 16.41 -17.93 15.94
N LYS A 188 15.93 -18.22 14.72
CA LYS A 188 14.87 -17.42 14.10
C LYS A 188 13.55 -17.65 14.84
N ARG A 189 12.88 -16.57 15.22
CA ARG A 189 11.54 -16.60 15.84
C ARG A 189 10.47 -16.83 14.77
N GLU A 190 9.39 -17.50 15.16
CA GLU A 190 8.19 -17.69 14.36
C GLU A 190 7.21 -16.53 14.60
N MET A 191 6.64 -15.97 13.53
CA MET A 191 5.71 -14.83 13.65
C MET A 191 4.27 -15.30 13.76
N ARG A 192 3.52 -14.71 14.70
CA ARG A 192 2.06 -14.74 14.69
C ARG A 192 1.55 -13.50 13.97
N LEU A 193 0.87 -13.72 12.85
CA LEU A 193 0.37 -12.67 11.97
C LEU A 193 -1.14 -12.63 11.99
N THR A 194 -1.69 -11.44 11.78
CA THR A 194 -3.09 -11.29 11.38
C THR A 194 -3.24 -10.16 10.36
N HIS A 195 -4.22 -10.31 9.49
CA HIS A 195 -4.78 -9.21 8.69
C HIS A 195 -6.28 -9.01 8.99
N ARG A 196 -6.80 -9.63 10.06
CA ARG A 196 -8.22 -9.60 10.42
C ARG A 196 -8.42 -9.36 11.90
N ILE A 197 -9.52 -8.69 12.23
CA ILE A 197 -9.97 -8.48 13.61
C ILE A 197 -11.43 -8.90 13.67
N THR A 198 -11.69 -9.90 14.50
CA THR A 198 -12.98 -10.59 14.60
C THR A 198 -13.77 -10.20 15.84
N GLY A 199 -13.10 -9.63 16.85
CA GLY A 199 -13.64 -9.35 18.17
C GLY A 199 -13.27 -10.41 19.22
N ALA A 200 -12.55 -11.46 18.83
CA ALA A 200 -12.04 -12.49 19.75
C ALA A 200 -10.62 -12.18 20.26
N GLU A 201 -9.96 -11.17 19.68
CA GLU A 201 -8.59 -10.80 20.01
C GLU A 201 -8.51 -10.15 21.40
N ASP A 202 -7.41 -10.39 22.12
CA ASP A 202 -7.15 -9.87 23.47
C ASP A 202 -6.54 -8.46 23.49
N PHE A 203 -6.32 -7.87 22.31
CA PHE A 203 -5.69 -6.56 22.11
C PHE A 203 -6.62 -5.53 21.45
N LEU A 204 -7.95 -5.71 21.57
CA LEU A 204 -8.95 -4.83 20.95
C LEU A 204 -8.98 -3.41 21.54
N ASP A 205 -8.44 -3.24 22.74
CA ASP A 205 -8.29 -1.95 23.44
C ASP A 205 -7.18 -1.07 22.84
N ARG A 206 -6.31 -1.64 22.00
CA ARG A 206 -5.26 -0.89 21.29
C ARG A 206 -5.85 0.10 20.29
N THR A 207 -5.20 1.25 20.19
CA THR A 207 -5.51 2.22 19.13
C THR A 207 -5.07 1.70 17.76
N LEU A 208 -5.66 2.24 16.69
CA LEU A 208 -5.25 1.90 15.33
C LEU A 208 -3.76 2.23 15.08
N ALA A 209 -3.25 3.32 15.67
CA ALA A 209 -1.85 3.69 15.61
C ALA A 209 -0.94 2.69 16.36
N ASP A 210 -1.40 2.12 17.47
CA ASP A 210 -0.65 1.10 18.22
C ASP A 210 -0.44 -0.18 17.41
N VAL A 211 -1.35 -0.47 16.47
CA VAL A 211 -1.25 -1.58 15.51
C VAL A 211 -0.70 -1.15 14.14
N ASP A 212 -0.06 0.02 14.08
CA ASP A 212 0.65 0.59 12.93
C ASP A 212 -0.23 0.89 11.71
N ILE A 213 -1.51 1.20 11.94
CA ILE A 213 -2.40 1.81 10.94
C ILE A 213 -2.08 3.31 10.87
N ALA A 214 -1.88 3.79 9.64
CA ALA A 214 -1.51 5.19 9.41
C ALA A 214 -2.74 6.12 9.56
N PRO A 215 -2.52 7.40 9.92
CA PRO A 215 -3.58 8.40 9.85
C PRO A 215 -4.21 8.46 8.46
N LEU A 216 -5.51 8.77 8.40
CA LEU A 216 -6.29 8.88 7.15
C LEU A 216 -6.38 7.57 6.34
N SER A 217 -6.09 6.43 6.97
CA SER A 217 -6.23 5.12 6.33
C SER A 217 -7.70 4.80 6.03
N ILE A 218 -7.91 3.98 5.01
CA ILE A 218 -9.20 3.38 4.68
C ILE A 218 -9.14 1.90 5.07
N ILE A 219 -9.99 1.49 6.01
CA ILE A 219 -10.04 0.12 6.56
C ILE A 219 -11.28 -0.58 6.05
N ARG A 220 -11.15 -1.82 5.57
CA ARG A 220 -12.30 -2.59 5.09
C ARG A 220 -13.01 -3.26 6.26
N GLY A 221 -14.31 -3.07 6.39
CA GLY A 221 -15.17 -3.99 7.10
C GLY A 221 -15.84 -4.98 6.15
N ARG A 222 -16.02 -6.23 6.59
CA ARG A 222 -16.66 -7.26 5.80
C ARG A 222 -17.61 -8.10 6.64
N ASN A 223 -18.79 -8.38 6.08
CA ASN A 223 -19.72 -9.38 6.58
C ASN A 223 -20.19 -10.25 5.40
N GLY A 224 -19.64 -11.46 5.30
CA GLY A 224 -19.85 -12.34 4.15
C GLY A 224 -19.41 -11.70 2.83
N GLN A 225 -20.39 -11.42 1.95
CA GLN A 225 -20.20 -10.75 0.66
C GLN A 225 -20.38 -9.22 0.73
N LYS A 226 -20.90 -8.68 1.84
CA LYS A 226 -21.06 -7.24 2.03
C LYS A 226 -19.75 -6.66 2.54
N ALA A 227 -19.35 -5.53 1.99
CA ALA A 227 -18.21 -4.76 2.46
C ALA A 227 -18.57 -3.27 2.56
N ALA A 228 -17.89 -2.57 3.47
CA ALA A 228 -17.83 -1.12 3.53
C ALA A 228 -16.39 -0.72 3.88
N TYR A 229 -16.00 0.48 3.50
CA TYR A 229 -14.64 0.98 3.64
C TYR A 229 -14.66 2.22 4.54
N PHE A 230 -14.08 2.12 5.73
CA PHE A 230 -14.12 3.16 6.74
C PHE A 230 -12.87 4.05 6.65
N GLU A 231 -13.06 5.30 6.28
CA GLU A 231 -11.98 6.29 6.20
C GLU A 231 -11.84 7.03 7.55
N LEU A 232 -10.62 7.11 8.07
CA LEU A 232 -10.29 7.86 9.30
C LEU A 232 -10.23 9.38 9.04
N THR A 233 -11.34 9.95 8.60
CA THR A 233 -11.44 11.36 8.18
C THR A 233 -11.12 12.34 9.31
N GLY A 234 -11.23 11.93 10.58
CA GLY A 234 -10.78 12.74 11.72
C GLY A 234 -9.29 13.08 11.70
N ASP A 235 -8.47 12.32 10.98
CA ASP A 235 -7.03 12.61 10.82
C ASP A 235 -6.74 13.69 9.77
N LYS A 236 -7.73 14.13 8.99
CA LYS A 236 -7.52 14.98 7.81
C LYS A 236 -6.81 16.29 8.12
N GLU A 237 -7.18 16.95 9.21
CA GLU A 237 -6.61 18.25 9.60
C GLU A 237 -5.16 18.15 10.07
N SER A 238 -4.81 17.08 10.79
CA SER A 238 -3.46 16.87 11.31
C SER A 238 -2.51 16.27 10.27
N PHE A 239 -3.02 15.39 9.40
CA PHE A 239 -2.20 14.66 8.43
C PHE A 239 -1.73 15.51 7.24
N LEU A 240 -2.57 16.45 6.78
CA LEU A 240 -2.26 17.31 5.62
C LEU A 240 -1.70 18.69 6.01
N SER A 241 -1.30 18.86 7.28
CA SER A 241 -0.67 20.08 7.75
C SER A 241 0.84 20.07 7.46
N PHE A 242 1.25 20.79 6.42
CA PHE A 242 2.66 21.03 6.10
C PHE A 242 3.05 22.42 6.60
N THR A 243 3.33 22.53 7.91
CA THR A 243 3.92 23.74 8.52
C THR A 243 5.42 23.67 8.57
#